data_AF-A0A1Y6FPY8-F1
#
_entry.id   AF-A0A1Y6FPY8-F1
#
_cell.length_a   1.000
_cell.length_b   1.000
_cell.length_c   1.000
_cell.angle_alpha   90.00
_cell.angle_beta   90.00
_cell.angle_gamma   90.00
#
_symmetry.space_group_name_H-M   'P 1'
#
loop_
_entity.id
_entity.type
_entity.pdbx_description
1 polymer ?
#
loop_
_entity_poly.entity_id
_entity_poly.type
_entity_poly.pdbx_seq_one_letter_code
_entity_poly.pdbx_strand_id
1 'polypeptide(L)'
;MRAAERLLRLRRDNDGAVIVEFALIGPVFLAMLLGVVQVGMGMQSYNAIRNVASDVSRDVMIEYLTNNKLSANQIKQTALATSVSAPYLLDGESLEVEVTEPDTQRIDGAKEFAFTIRYDIPSVLSFMGFEAPTIEHKRPIFVIKEDAGGGSSEGEGEAEE
;
A
#
# COMPACT_ATOMS: atom_id res chain seq x y z
N MET A 1 -9.04 52.70 40.25
CA MET A 1 -9.97 51.69 40.80
C MET A 1 -10.69 50.83 39.76
N ARG A 2 -10.92 51.29 38.51
CA ARG A 2 -11.64 50.52 37.46
C ARG A 2 -10.96 49.22 36.98
N ALA A 3 -9.64 49.10 37.11
CA ALA A 3 -8.90 47.90 36.70
C ALA A 3 -9.12 46.72 37.67
N ALA A 4 -9.22 47.01 38.98
CA ALA A 4 -9.47 46.01 40.01
C ALA A 4 -10.88 45.42 39.89
N GLU A 5 -11.89 46.24 39.57
CA GLU A 5 -13.26 45.78 39.32
C GLU A 5 -13.35 44.87 38.09
N ARG A 6 -12.63 45.18 37.00
CA ARG A 6 -12.60 44.33 35.79
C ARG A 6 -11.96 42.97 36.06
N LEU A 7 -10.88 42.93 36.85
CA LEU A 7 -10.23 41.67 37.27
C LEU A 7 -11.13 40.83 38.19
N LEU A 8 -11.85 41.45 39.13
CA LEU A 8 -12.83 40.78 39.98
C LEU A 8 -14.04 40.26 39.18
N ARG A 9 -14.44 40.96 38.12
CA ARG A 9 -15.49 40.53 37.20
C ARG A 9 -15.07 39.31 36.39
N LEU A 10 -13.87 39.31 35.80
CA LEU A 10 -13.31 38.13 35.13
C LEU A 10 -13.21 36.91 36.07
N ARG A 11 -12.91 37.12 37.35
CA ARG A 11 -12.80 36.03 38.34
C ARG A 11 -14.15 35.44 38.77
N ARG A 12 -15.26 36.12 38.48
CA ARG A 12 -16.62 35.70 38.86
C ARG A 12 -17.44 35.23 37.65
N ASP A 13 -16.85 35.27 36.46
CA ASP A 13 -17.49 34.91 35.21
C ASP A 13 -17.19 33.45 34.85
N ASN A 14 -18.16 32.56 35.09
CA ASN A 14 -18.01 31.12 34.85
C ASN A 14 -17.97 30.77 33.35
N ASP A 15 -18.50 31.63 32.48
CA ASP A 15 -18.45 31.42 31.02
C ASP A 15 -17.02 31.54 30.48
N GLY A 16 -16.17 32.36 31.11
CA GLY A 16 -14.75 32.47 30.77
C GLY A 16 -13.94 31.24 31.17
N ALA A 17 -14.33 30.53 32.23
CA ALA A 17 -13.66 29.32 32.68
C ALA A 17 -13.80 28.18 31.65
N VAL A 18 -14.99 28.04 31.04
CA VAL A 18 -15.26 27.02 30.01
C VAL A 18 -14.36 27.20 28.78
N ILE A 19 -14.12 28.45 28.35
CA ILE A 19 -13.22 28.74 27.22
C ILE A 19 -11.78 28.30 27.54
N VAL A 20 -11.31 28.53 28.76
CA VAL A 20 -9.96 28.15 29.19
C VAL A 20 -9.82 26.63 29.29
N GLU A 21 -10.82 25.94 29.84
CA GLU A 21 -10.84 24.47 29.90
C GLU A 21 -10.84 23.84 28.51
N PHE A 22 -11.65 24.39 27.59
CA PHE A 22 -11.68 23.94 26.20
C PHE A 22 -10.37 24.24 25.47
N ALA A 23 -9.73 25.38 25.73
CA ALA A 23 -8.43 25.71 25.13
C ALA A 23 -7.31 24.75 25.57
N LEU A 24 -7.42 24.16 26.76
CA LEU A 24 -6.47 23.18 27.27
C LEU A 24 -6.77 21.76 26.76
N ILE A 25 -8.03 21.33 26.79
CA ILE A 25 -8.41 19.93 26.47
C ILE A 25 -8.70 19.74 24.98
N GLY A 26 -9.31 20.75 24.33
CA GLY A 26 -9.73 20.71 22.94
C GLY A 26 -8.62 20.32 21.96
N PRO A 27 -7.42 20.91 22.02
CA PRO A 27 -6.31 20.52 21.13
C PRO A 27 -5.92 19.05 21.27
N VAL A 28 -5.85 18.53 22.51
CA VAL A 28 -5.51 17.13 22.77
C VAL A 28 -6.61 16.21 22.25
N PHE A 29 -7.86 16.57 22.47
CA PHE A 29 -9.01 15.82 21.96
C PHE A 29 -9.02 15.75 20.43
N LEU A 30 -8.79 16.87 19.75
CA LEU A 30 -8.68 16.92 18.28
C LEU A 30 -7.50 16.09 17.79
N ALA A 31 -6.35 16.15 18.48
CA ALA A 31 -5.19 15.32 18.14
C ALA A 31 -5.52 13.82 18.24
N MET A 32 -6.25 13.39 19.27
CA MET A 32 -6.70 12.01 19.41
C MET A 32 -7.66 11.59 18.28
N LEU A 33 -8.61 12.45 17.91
CA LEU A 33 -9.51 12.18 16.78
C LEU A 33 -8.75 12.04 15.46
N LEU A 34 -7.82 12.95 15.17
CA LEU A 34 -6.94 12.86 14.01
C LEU A 34 -6.05 11.61 14.05
N GLY A 35 -5.60 11.19 15.24
CA GLY A 35 -4.88 9.94 15.42
C GLY A 35 -5.68 8.71 15.01
N VAL A 36 -6.98 8.66 15.33
CA VAL A 36 -7.86 7.57 14.86
C VAL A 36 -7.97 7.58 13.34
N VAL A 37 -8.13 8.75 12.73
CA VAL A 37 -8.15 8.90 11.26
C VAL A 37 -6.83 8.43 10.65
N GLN A 38 -5.69 8.80 11.23
CA GLN A 38 -4.36 8.37 10.78
C GLN A 38 -4.23 6.84 10.77
N VAL A 39 -4.72 6.16 11.81
CA VAL A 39 -4.71 4.69 11.87
C VAL A 39 -5.58 4.10 10.75
N GLY A 40 -6.78 4.66 10.52
CA GLY A 40 -7.65 4.25 9.43
C GLY A 40 -6.99 4.37 8.05
N MET A 41 -6.32 5.50 7.79
CA MET A 41 -5.57 5.71 6.54
C MET A 41 -4.42 4.71 6.38
N GLY A 42 -3.71 4.38 7.47
CA GLY A 42 -2.66 3.38 7.45
C GLY A 42 -3.18 1.98 7.13
N MET A 43 -4.30 1.58 7.74
CA MET A 43 -4.95 0.30 7.45
C MET A 43 -5.46 0.23 6.00
N GLN A 44 -6.05 1.31 5.49
CA GLN A 44 -6.49 1.39 4.10
C GLN A 44 -5.30 1.22 3.15
N SER A 45 -4.20 1.96 3.37
CA SER A 45 -3.00 1.90 2.54
C SER A 45 -2.37 0.51 2.55
N TYR A 46 -2.32 -0.14 3.71
CA TYR A 46 -1.82 -1.51 3.84
C TYR A 46 -2.65 -2.53 3.06
N ASN A 47 -3.98 -2.43 3.14
CA ASN A 47 -4.86 -3.30 2.38
C ASN A 47 -4.77 -3.02 0.88
N ALA A 48 -4.62 -1.76 0.48
CA ALA A 48 -4.45 -1.38 -0.92
C ALA A 48 -3.19 -2.01 -1.52
N ILE A 49 -2.01 -1.84 -0.92
CA ILE A 49 -0.77 -2.42 -1.48
C ILE A 49 -0.82 -3.96 -1.56
N ARG A 50 -1.48 -4.61 -0.59
CA ARG A 50 -1.67 -6.07 -0.60
C ARG A 50 -2.59 -6.53 -1.73
N ASN A 51 -3.67 -5.80 -1.96
CA ASN A 51 -4.63 -6.11 -3.01
C ASN A 51 -4.05 -5.82 -4.40
N VAL A 52 -3.34 -4.70 -4.57
CA VAL A 52 -2.56 -4.41 -5.80
C VAL A 52 -1.62 -5.56 -6.11
N ALA A 53 -0.82 -6.01 -5.14
CA ALA A 53 0.10 -7.12 -5.35
C ALA A 53 -0.62 -8.39 -5.83
N SER A 54 -1.83 -8.64 -5.34
CA SER A 54 -2.65 -9.77 -5.75
C SER A 54 -3.17 -9.63 -7.18
N ASP A 55 -3.70 -8.46 -7.53
CA ASP A 55 -4.26 -8.21 -8.86
C ASP A 55 -3.17 -8.23 -9.92
N VAL A 56 -2.05 -7.55 -9.67
CA VAL A 56 -0.88 -7.57 -10.57
C VAL A 56 -0.37 -9.00 -10.76
N SER A 57 -0.25 -9.78 -9.69
CA SER A 57 0.17 -11.20 -9.81
C SER A 57 -0.74 -11.98 -10.74
N ARG A 58 -2.05 -11.76 -10.63
CA ARG A 58 -3.05 -12.43 -11.46
C ARG A 58 -2.98 -11.96 -12.90
N ASP A 59 -2.86 -10.66 -13.14
CA ASP A 59 -2.81 -10.09 -14.47
C ASP A 59 -1.53 -10.53 -15.20
N VAL A 60 -0.38 -10.56 -14.51
CA VAL A 60 0.87 -11.12 -15.03
C VAL A 60 0.72 -12.59 -15.41
N MET A 61 0.09 -13.40 -14.54
CA MET A 61 -0.17 -14.81 -14.85
C MET A 61 -1.03 -14.96 -16.11
N ILE A 62 -2.10 -14.16 -16.23
CA ILE A 62 -3.00 -14.19 -17.39
C ILE A 62 -2.24 -13.83 -18.67
N GLU A 63 -1.42 -12.78 -18.66
CA GLU A 63 -0.60 -12.38 -19.81
C GLU A 63 0.36 -13.49 -20.24
N TYR A 64 0.98 -14.18 -19.28
CA TYR A 64 1.82 -15.34 -19.59
C TYR A 64 1.05 -16.51 -20.20
N LEU A 65 -0.19 -16.75 -19.76
CA LEU A 65 -1.07 -17.79 -20.33
C LEU A 65 -1.57 -17.43 -21.75
N THR A 66 -1.70 -16.15 -22.07
CA THR A 66 -2.06 -15.66 -23.42
C THR A 66 -0.84 -15.46 -24.33
N ASN A 67 0.33 -15.98 -23.92
CA ASN A 67 1.59 -15.91 -24.66
C ASN A 67 2.19 -14.50 -24.78
N ASN A 68 1.80 -13.58 -23.89
CA ASN A 68 2.40 -12.26 -23.73
C ASN A 68 3.34 -12.23 -22.50
N LYS A 69 4.65 -12.33 -22.77
CA LYS A 69 5.68 -12.43 -21.73
C LYS A 69 6.11 -11.04 -21.25
N LEU A 70 5.58 -10.60 -20.12
CA LEU A 70 5.94 -9.32 -19.53
C LEU A 70 7.35 -9.35 -18.93
N SER A 71 8.16 -8.36 -19.26
CA SER A 71 9.43 -8.08 -18.58
C SER A 71 9.20 -7.51 -17.18
N ALA A 72 10.20 -7.61 -16.29
CA ALA A 72 10.14 -7.01 -14.95
C ALA A 72 9.76 -5.51 -14.97
N ASN A 73 10.26 -4.76 -15.96
CA ASN A 73 9.91 -3.36 -16.15
C ASN A 73 8.43 -3.16 -16.53
N GLN A 74 7.88 -4.00 -17.40
CA GLN A 74 6.46 -3.94 -17.75
C GLN A 74 5.58 -4.28 -16.54
N ILE A 75 5.94 -5.32 -15.76
CA ILE A 75 5.24 -5.66 -14.52
C ILE A 75 5.26 -4.48 -13.54
N LYS A 76 6.40 -3.81 -13.39
CA LYS A 76 6.52 -2.60 -12.57
C LYS A 76 5.58 -1.49 -13.05
N GLN A 77 5.53 -1.22 -14.35
CA GLN A 77 4.65 -0.17 -14.89
C GLN A 77 3.16 -0.51 -14.71
N THR A 78 2.77 -1.77 -14.92
CA THR A 78 1.41 -2.24 -14.64
C THR A 78 1.08 -2.07 -13.17
N ALA A 79 1.98 -2.43 -12.26
CA ALA A 79 1.77 -2.26 -10.83
C ALA A 79 1.62 -0.80 -10.41
N LEU A 80 2.46 0.10 -10.93
CA LEU A 80 2.33 1.54 -10.69
C LEU A 80 0.98 2.06 -11.19
N ALA A 81 0.58 1.69 -12.43
CA ALA A 81 -0.69 2.11 -13.01
C ALA A 81 -1.89 1.60 -12.21
N THR A 82 -1.87 0.33 -11.77
CA THR A 82 -2.91 -0.26 -10.93
C THR A 82 -2.98 0.41 -9.56
N SER A 83 -1.84 0.69 -8.92
CA SER A 83 -1.79 1.35 -7.61
C SER A 83 -2.45 2.73 -7.58
N VAL A 84 -2.20 3.57 -8.58
CA VAL A 84 -2.68 4.97 -8.61
C VAL A 84 -4.11 5.08 -9.17
N SER A 85 -4.61 4.03 -9.81
CA SER A 85 -5.95 3.99 -10.39
C SER A 85 -7.00 3.49 -9.40
N ALA A 86 -8.29 3.70 -9.72
CA ALA A 86 -9.37 3.08 -8.96
C ALA A 86 -9.26 1.54 -9.02
N PRO A 87 -9.49 0.83 -7.91
CA PRO A 87 -10.07 1.30 -6.65
C PRO A 87 -9.05 1.75 -5.59
N TYR A 88 -7.75 1.68 -5.88
CA TYR A 88 -6.69 1.82 -4.86
C TYR A 88 -6.28 3.27 -4.59
N LEU A 89 -6.23 4.10 -5.63
CA LEU A 89 -6.02 5.56 -5.54
C LEU A 89 -4.86 5.95 -4.62
N LEU A 90 -3.77 5.19 -4.65
CA LEU A 90 -2.55 5.50 -3.90
C LEU A 90 -1.86 6.72 -4.51
N ASP A 91 -1.18 7.50 -3.67
CA ASP A 91 -0.35 8.59 -4.16
C ASP A 91 0.91 8.03 -4.85
N GLY A 92 1.11 8.42 -6.12
CA GLY A 92 2.23 7.94 -6.92
C GLY A 92 3.58 8.48 -6.47
N GLU A 93 3.63 9.66 -5.83
CA GLU A 93 4.89 10.24 -5.32
C GLU A 93 5.39 9.52 -4.06
N SER A 94 4.45 8.96 -3.29
CA SER A 94 4.71 8.23 -2.04
C SER A 94 4.86 6.71 -2.25
N LEU A 95 4.94 6.25 -3.50
CA LEU A 95 4.91 4.84 -3.87
C LEU A 95 6.22 4.39 -4.52
N GLU A 96 6.78 3.29 -4.04
CA GLU A 96 7.90 2.61 -4.66
C GLU A 96 7.50 1.16 -5.03
N VAL A 97 7.73 0.80 -6.29
CA VAL A 97 7.55 -0.58 -6.78
C VAL A 97 8.87 -1.12 -7.30
N GLU A 98 9.23 -2.30 -6.81
CA GLU A 98 10.43 -3.04 -7.16
C GLU A 98 10.05 -4.43 -7.68
N VAL A 99 10.55 -4.76 -8.87
CA VAL A 99 10.35 -6.06 -9.50
C VAL A 99 11.70 -6.55 -9.98
N THR A 100 12.16 -7.66 -9.43
CA THR A 100 13.45 -8.27 -9.80
C THR A 100 13.25 -9.73 -10.18
N GLU A 101 14.14 -10.24 -11.02
CA GLU A 101 14.21 -11.65 -11.36
C GLU A 101 15.32 -12.27 -10.50
N PRO A 102 15.00 -13.15 -9.53
CA PRO A 102 16.03 -13.78 -8.71
C PRO A 102 16.94 -14.68 -9.55
N ASP A 103 18.23 -14.73 -9.23
CA ASP A 103 19.20 -15.60 -9.93
C ASP A 103 18.84 -17.09 -9.81
N THR A 104 18.28 -17.48 -8.65
CA THR A 104 17.85 -18.85 -8.35
C THR A 104 16.34 -18.97 -8.40
N GLN A 105 15.83 -19.83 -9.28
CA GLN A 105 14.41 -20.14 -9.40
C GLN A 105 14.03 -21.20 -8.36
N ARG A 106 13.00 -20.93 -7.55
CA ARG A 106 12.58 -21.85 -6.47
C ARG A 106 11.72 -23.02 -6.95
N ILE A 107 11.13 -22.90 -8.14
CA ILE A 107 10.23 -23.89 -8.72
C ILE A 107 10.76 -24.24 -10.11
N ASP A 108 11.01 -25.53 -10.33
CA ASP A 108 11.42 -26.03 -11.64
C ASP A 108 10.28 -25.87 -12.66
N GLY A 109 10.61 -25.48 -13.89
CA GLY A 109 9.62 -25.15 -14.91
C GLY A 109 8.81 -23.86 -14.67
N ALA A 110 9.16 -23.05 -13.67
CA ALA A 110 8.57 -21.74 -13.46
C ALA A 110 9.63 -20.62 -13.44
N LYS A 111 9.21 -19.43 -13.86
CA LYS A 111 9.95 -18.19 -13.70
C LYS A 111 9.37 -17.39 -12.54
N GLU A 112 10.23 -16.90 -11.67
CA GLU A 112 9.91 -16.11 -10.50
C GLU A 112 10.26 -14.64 -10.72
N PHE A 113 9.35 -13.76 -10.30
CA PHE A 113 9.61 -12.35 -10.07
C PHE A 113 9.45 -12.04 -8.58
N ALA A 114 10.49 -11.51 -7.96
CA ALA A 114 10.40 -10.93 -6.63
C ALA A 114 9.75 -9.55 -6.74
N PHE A 115 8.52 -9.44 -6.21
CA PHE A 115 7.72 -8.24 -6.31
C PHE A 115 7.53 -7.61 -4.92
N THR A 116 7.93 -6.35 -4.79
CA THR A 116 7.88 -5.56 -3.56
C THR A 116 7.20 -4.23 -3.83
N ILE A 117 6.25 -3.86 -2.97
CA ILE A 117 5.64 -2.52 -2.96
C ILE A 117 5.96 -1.88 -1.60
N ARG A 118 6.47 -0.64 -1.63
CA ARG A 118 6.61 0.23 -0.45
C ARG A 118 5.75 1.46 -0.63
N TYR A 119 5.15 1.92 0.46
CA TYR A 119 4.30 3.11 0.45
C TYR A 119 4.51 3.94 1.71
N ASP A 120 4.78 5.23 1.51
CA ASP A 120 4.85 6.22 2.57
C ASP A 120 3.46 6.74 2.87
N ILE A 121 2.93 6.41 4.05
CA ILE A 121 1.58 6.82 4.42
C ILE A 121 1.58 8.33 4.67
N PRO A 122 0.67 9.12 4.06
CA PRO A 122 0.54 10.53 4.38
C PRO A 122 0.17 10.75 5.86
N SER A 123 0.83 11.70 6.52
CA SER A 123 0.54 12.03 7.92
C SER A 123 -0.34 13.28 8.05
N VAL A 124 -1.55 13.11 8.62
CA VAL A 124 -2.42 14.23 9.01
C VAL A 124 -1.97 14.90 10.31
N LEU A 125 -1.05 14.29 11.05
CA LEU A 125 -0.47 14.81 12.29
C LEU A 125 0.92 15.43 12.08
N SER A 126 1.36 15.60 10.82
CA SER A 126 2.66 16.19 10.47
C SER A 126 2.85 17.60 11.03
N PHE A 127 1.78 18.40 11.12
CA PHE A 127 1.81 19.74 11.74
C PHE A 127 2.17 19.72 13.24
N MET A 128 2.00 18.57 13.90
CA MET A 128 2.35 18.32 15.30
C MET A 128 3.71 17.60 15.43
N GLY A 129 4.42 17.37 14.31
CA GLY A 129 5.71 16.69 14.28
C GLY A 129 5.63 15.16 14.29
N PHE A 130 4.44 14.58 14.04
CA PHE A 130 4.28 13.14 13.92
C PHE A 130 4.33 12.71 12.46
N GLU A 131 5.28 11.86 12.13
CA GLU A 131 5.38 11.20 10.83
C GLU A 131 4.68 9.84 10.88
N ALA A 132 4.13 9.44 9.74
CA ALA A 132 3.52 8.13 9.59
C ALA A 132 4.55 7.12 9.05
N PRO A 133 4.42 5.83 9.38
CA PRO A 133 5.40 4.84 8.97
C PRO A 133 5.29 4.51 7.48
N THR A 134 6.43 4.18 6.87
CA THR A 134 6.46 3.46 5.58
C THR A 134 6.01 2.02 5.78
N ILE A 135 5.14 1.54 4.91
CA ILE A 135 4.68 0.15 4.88
C ILE A 135 5.26 -0.60 3.68
N GLU A 136 5.57 -1.87 3.85
CA GLU A 136 6.15 -2.73 2.81
C GLU A 136 5.32 -4.02 2.67
N HIS A 137 5.10 -4.45 1.43
CA HIS A 137 4.53 -5.75 1.13
C HIS A 137 5.36 -6.47 0.07
N LYS A 138 5.76 -7.72 0.36
CA LYS A 138 6.53 -8.59 -0.53
C LYS A 138 5.69 -9.80 -0.91
N ARG A 139 5.61 -10.06 -2.22
CA ARG A 139 4.92 -11.23 -2.75
C ARG A 139 5.64 -11.71 -4.00
N PRO A 140 6.15 -12.95 -4.06
CA PRO A 140 6.69 -13.48 -5.30
C PRO A 140 5.58 -13.78 -6.30
N ILE A 141 5.85 -13.55 -7.59
CA ILE A 141 4.99 -13.91 -8.71
C ILE A 141 5.68 -15.06 -9.45
N PHE A 142 4.96 -16.16 -9.64
CA PHE A 142 5.45 -17.30 -10.40
C PHE A 142 4.67 -17.40 -11.71
N VAL A 143 5.35 -17.65 -12.81
CA VAL A 143 4.76 -17.84 -14.14
C VAL A 143 5.36 -19.08 -14.80
N ILE A 144 4.63 -19.72 -15.70
CA ILE A 144 5.08 -20.96 -16.34
C ILE A 144 6.22 -20.66 -17.33
N LYS A 145 7.27 -21.48 -17.28
CA LYS A 145 8.38 -21.47 -18.22
C LYS A 145 8.04 -22.39 -19.41
N GLU A 146 8.32 -21.95 -20.64
CA GLU A 146 7.88 -22.60 -21.88
C GLU A 146 8.40 -24.05 -22.07
N ASP A 147 9.48 -24.41 -21.39
CA ASP A 147 10.10 -25.74 -21.40
C ASP A 147 9.39 -26.78 -20.52
N ALA A 148 8.42 -26.38 -19.69
CA ALA A 148 7.65 -27.32 -18.85
C ALA A 148 6.56 -28.11 -19.61
N GLY A 149 6.30 -27.78 -20.88
CA GLY A 149 5.27 -28.42 -21.73
C GLY A 149 5.78 -29.52 -22.68
N GLY A 150 7.06 -29.90 -22.62
CA GLY A 150 7.71 -30.80 -23.58
C GLY A 150 8.09 -32.17 -23.03
N GLY A 151 7.21 -32.84 -22.29
CA GLY A 151 7.40 -34.23 -21.84
C GLY A 151 6.79 -35.22 -22.81
N SER A 152 7.58 -35.66 -23.79
CA SER A 152 7.52 -36.95 -24.52
C SER A 152 6.27 -37.82 -24.36
N SER A 153 5.45 -37.87 -25.42
CA SER A 153 4.62 -39.02 -25.79
C SER A 153 5.13 -39.54 -27.15
N GLU A 154 6.32 -40.13 -27.15
CA GLU A 154 6.81 -40.94 -28.27
C GLU A 154 6.49 -42.42 -28.02
N GLY A 155 5.95 -43.09 -29.05
CA GLY A 155 5.64 -44.54 -29.09
C GLY A 155 4.18 -44.85 -28.74
N GLU A 156 3.37 -45.54 -29.55
CA GLU A 156 3.64 -46.47 -30.63
C GLU A 156 2.50 -46.40 -31.66
N GLY A 157 2.83 -46.08 -32.91
CA GLY A 157 2.01 -46.44 -34.05
C GLY A 157 2.56 -47.75 -34.59
N GLU A 158 1.99 -48.87 -34.16
CA GLU A 158 2.20 -50.15 -34.84
C GLU A 158 1.44 -50.15 -36.17
N ALA A 159 2.15 -50.61 -37.19
CA ALA A 159 1.79 -50.55 -38.59
C ALA A 159 0.61 -51.45 -38.96
N GLU A 160 -0.21 -50.96 -39.90
CA GLU A 160 -1.06 -51.80 -40.73
C GLU A 160 -0.19 -52.60 -41.73
N GLU A 161 -0.36 -53.92 -41.73
CA GLU A 161 -0.55 -54.71 -42.96
C GLU A 161 -1.31 -56.02 -42.64
#